data_AF-A0A1V1TGV9-F1
#
_entry.id   AF-A0A1V1TGV9-F1
#
_cell.length_a   1.000
_cell.length_b   1.000
_cell.length_c   1.000
_cell.angle_alpha   90.00
_cell.angle_beta   90.00
_cell.angle_gamma   90.00
#
_symmetry.space_group_name_H-M   'P 1'
#
loop_
_entity.id
_entity.type
_entity.pdbx_description
1 polymer ?
#
loop_
_entity_poly.entity_id
_entity_poly.type
_entity_poly.pdbx_seq_one_letter_code
_entity_poly.pdbx_strand_id
1 'polypeptide(L)'
;MQWIYHLLALTWTGVHTFQPNGAEPDDDSEGSSAKARIARFFTPPHQPSTIERVGFSMFYTVSHIFTLLNTALYWTVLVPAGHGGFKAPEIPSHRHGPSNTTGIFYDPGKGLFEEDDIKAFSILNIWTITAVIAFVEVVFFNSIRRHSPVVGHVVGTMVASGLYLAWASIGKLATDHWGLFFLDPKLMGNSTGAAVAAGVGFVVAAPIILTYLHGLTAMREAITASH
;
A
#
# COMPACT_ATOMS: atom_id res chain seq x y z
N MET A 1 2.15 5.08 21.28
CA MET A 1 1.44 5.22 19.99
C MET A 1 0.26 4.26 19.85
N GLN A 2 0.43 2.95 20.08
CA GLN A 2 -0.64 1.95 19.95
C GLN A 2 -1.87 2.19 20.85
N TRP A 3 -1.66 2.60 22.10
CA TRP A 3 -2.76 2.94 23.02
C TRP A 3 -3.60 4.13 22.57
N ILE A 4 -2.98 5.13 21.92
CA ILE A 4 -3.69 6.31 21.39
C ILE A 4 -4.60 5.87 20.23
N TYR A 5 -4.11 4.99 19.36
CA TYR A 5 -4.89 4.42 18.27
C TYR A 5 -6.11 3.63 18.78
N HIS A 6 -5.91 2.78 19.79
CA HIS A 6 -7.00 2.00 20.37
C HIS A 6 -8.04 2.87 21.09
N LEU A 7 -7.60 3.92 21.80
CA LEU A 7 -8.51 4.88 22.42
C LEU A 7 -9.30 5.67 21.37
N LEU A 8 -8.63 6.16 20.33
CA LEU A 8 -9.28 6.88 19.23
C LEU A 8 -10.32 5.99 18.53
N ALA A 9 -9.97 4.73 18.24
CA ALA A 9 -10.86 3.77 17.61
C ALA A 9 -12.05 3.41 18.50
N LEU A 10 -11.84 3.26 19.82
CA LEU A 10 -12.90 2.96 20.78
C LEU A 10 -13.86 4.16 20.93
N THR A 11 -13.33 5.38 21.02
CA THR A 11 -14.15 6.60 21.06
C THR A 11 -14.94 6.78 19.77
N TRP A 12 -14.31 6.59 18.60
CA TRP A 12 -14.97 6.62 17.29
C TRP A 12 -16.12 5.61 17.21
N THR A 13 -15.83 4.35 17.54
CA THR A 13 -16.83 3.25 17.48
C THR A 13 -17.98 3.49 18.45
N GLY A 14 -17.69 3.98 19.66
CA GLY A 14 -18.70 4.33 20.65
C GLY A 14 -19.64 5.44 20.16
N VAL A 15 -19.10 6.54 19.62
CA VAL A 15 -19.90 7.65 19.10
C VAL A 15 -20.86 7.17 18.00
N HIS A 16 -20.38 6.37 17.06
CA HIS A 16 -21.22 5.89 15.95
C HIS A 16 -22.23 4.80 16.32
N THR A 17 -21.95 4.00 17.34
CA THR A 17 -22.88 2.95 17.79
C THR A 17 -24.04 3.55 18.58
N PHE A 18 -23.79 4.59 19.39
CA PHE A 18 -24.80 5.15 20.30
C PHE A 18 -25.48 6.43 19.79
N GLN A 19 -24.90 7.15 18.83
CA GLN A 19 -25.49 8.33 18.20
C GLN A 19 -25.39 8.27 16.67
N PRO A 20 -26.21 7.43 16.01
CA PRO A 20 -26.21 7.34 14.53
C PRO A 20 -26.73 8.62 13.84
N ASN A 21 -27.52 9.45 14.54
CA ASN A 21 -28.14 10.69 14.04
C ASN A 21 -27.88 11.87 15.00
N GLY A 22 -26.62 12.17 15.31
CA GLY A 22 -26.28 13.38 16.06
C GLY A 22 -26.74 14.62 15.29
N ALA A 23 -27.73 15.34 15.82
CA ALA A 23 -28.20 16.60 15.25
C ALA A 23 -27.03 17.58 15.12
N GLU A 24 -26.89 18.15 13.92
CA GLU A 24 -25.90 19.16 13.60
C GLU A 24 -26.08 20.36 14.55
N PRO A 25 -25.03 20.84 15.23
CA PRO A 25 -25.14 22.02 16.07
C PRO A 25 -25.41 23.24 15.19
N ASP A 26 -26.50 23.96 15.46
CA ASP A 26 -26.83 25.22 14.79
C ASP A 26 -25.59 26.15 14.74
N ASP A 27 -25.26 26.58 13.52
CA ASP A 27 -24.09 27.41 13.18
C ASP A 27 -24.16 28.83 13.80
N ASP A 28 -25.26 29.17 14.48
CA ASP A 28 -25.57 30.51 15.02
C ASP A 28 -25.07 30.75 16.45
N SER A 29 -24.32 29.82 17.05
CA SER A 29 -23.79 29.99 18.41
C SER A 29 -22.28 30.23 18.42
N GLU A 30 -21.88 31.49 18.54
CA GLU A 30 -20.48 31.99 18.61
C GLU A 30 -19.59 31.32 19.69
N GLY A 31 -20.16 30.50 20.59
CA GLY A 31 -19.44 29.70 21.60
C GLY A 31 -19.18 28.23 21.22
N SER A 32 -19.62 27.75 20.06
CA SER A 32 -19.72 26.31 19.72
C SER A 32 -18.61 25.77 18.80
N SER A 33 -17.76 26.61 18.22
CA SER A 33 -16.81 26.24 17.14
C SER A 33 -15.93 25.01 17.43
N ALA A 34 -15.34 24.90 18.62
CA ALA A 34 -14.46 23.77 18.97
C ALA A 34 -15.25 22.48 19.21
N LYS A 35 -16.41 22.57 19.89
CA LYS A 35 -17.27 21.43 20.17
C LYS A 35 -17.95 20.93 18.89
N ALA A 36 -18.34 21.83 18.00
CA ALA A 36 -18.83 21.54 16.66
C ALA A 36 -17.74 20.91 15.79
N ARG A 37 -16.48 21.37 15.85
CA ARG A 37 -15.35 20.73 15.15
C ARG A 37 -15.09 19.31 15.63
N ILE A 38 -15.10 19.09 16.95
CA ILE A 38 -14.90 17.77 17.55
C ILE A 38 -16.06 16.86 17.17
N ALA A 39 -17.31 17.32 17.30
CA ALA A 39 -18.48 16.56 16.90
C ALA A 39 -18.46 16.22 15.40
N ARG A 40 -18.10 17.17 14.53
CA ARG A 40 -17.96 16.98 13.08
C ARG A 40 -16.81 16.04 12.71
N PHE A 41 -15.73 16.03 13.50
CA PHE A 41 -14.66 15.05 13.34
C PHE A 41 -15.20 13.64 13.61
N PHE A 42 -15.94 13.44 14.70
CA PHE A 42 -16.51 12.16 15.13
C PHE A 42 -17.85 11.78 14.50
N THR A 43 -18.38 12.56 13.55
CA THR A 43 -19.66 12.27 12.87
C THR A 43 -19.37 11.98 11.40
N PRO A 44 -19.92 10.92 10.79
CA PRO A 44 -19.72 10.70 9.37
C PRO A 44 -20.43 11.84 8.62
N PRO A 45 -19.79 12.50 7.66
CA PRO A 45 -20.45 13.54 6.89
C PRO A 45 -21.69 12.95 6.21
N HIS A 46 -22.88 13.50 6.53
CA HIS A 46 -24.15 13.05 5.98
C HIS A 46 -24.21 13.22 4.45
N GLN A 47 -23.41 14.16 3.93
CA GLN A 47 -23.12 14.30 2.50
C GLN A 47 -21.62 14.65 2.33
N PRO A 48 -20.79 13.74 1.79
CA PRO A 48 -19.41 14.06 1.49
C PRO A 48 -19.37 15.13 0.40
N SER A 49 -18.52 16.13 0.59
CA SER A 49 -18.24 17.13 -0.44
C SER A 49 -17.63 16.45 -1.68
N THR A 50 -17.76 17.10 -2.84
CA THR A 50 -17.19 16.59 -4.10
C THR A 50 -15.68 16.30 -3.97
N ILE A 51 -14.95 17.11 -3.21
CA ILE A 51 -13.50 16.96 -2.98
C ILE A 51 -13.22 15.73 -2.13
N GLU A 52 -13.95 15.52 -1.03
CA GLU A 52 -13.78 14.34 -0.16
C GLU A 52 -14.08 13.05 -0.93
N ARG A 53 -15.13 13.06 -1.74
CA ARG A 53 -15.51 11.91 -2.57
C ARG A 53 -14.43 11.58 -3.61
N VAL A 54 -13.88 12.60 -4.29
CA VAL A 54 -12.80 12.41 -5.27
C VAL A 54 -11.50 11.99 -4.56
N GLY A 55 -11.17 12.59 -3.43
CA GLY A 55 -9.99 12.25 -2.63
C GLY A 55 -10.01 10.82 -2.12
N PHE A 56 -11.16 10.37 -1.58
CA PHE A 56 -11.34 8.98 -1.16
C PHE A 56 -11.26 8.01 -2.34
N SER A 57 -11.94 8.32 -3.46
CA SER A 57 -11.86 7.52 -4.69
C SER A 57 -10.42 7.38 -5.18
N MET A 58 -9.67 8.48 -5.18
CA MET A 58 -8.27 8.53 -5.62
C MET A 58 -7.37 7.72 -4.69
N PHE A 59 -7.48 7.93 -3.38
CA PHE A 59 -6.71 7.21 -2.35
C PHE A 59 -6.94 5.70 -2.46
N TYR A 60 -8.20 5.30 -2.56
CA TYR A 60 -8.60 3.91 -2.68
C TYR A 60 -8.06 3.27 -3.97
N THR A 61 -8.16 3.99 -5.10
CA THR A 61 -7.63 3.56 -6.40
C THR A 61 -6.12 3.39 -6.37
N VAL A 62 -5.38 4.38 -5.83
CA VAL A 62 -3.91 4.31 -5.69
C VAL A 62 -3.50 3.14 -4.81
N SER A 63 -4.21 2.90 -3.71
CA SER A 63 -3.91 1.79 -2.78
C SER A 63 -4.01 0.42 -3.48
N HIS A 64 -5.06 0.20 -4.26
CA HIS A 64 -5.22 -1.03 -5.04
C HIS A 64 -4.16 -1.18 -6.12
N ILE A 65 -3.90 -0.11 -6.88
CA ILE A 65 -2.88 -0.12 -7.93
C ILE A 65 -1.52 -0.42 -7.34
N PHE A 66 -1.15 0.22 -6.24
CA PHE A 66 0.17 0.03 -5.63
C PHE A 66 0.31 -1.38 -5.04
N THR A 67 -0.76 -1.94 -4.48
CA THR A 67 -0.75 -3.32 -3.99
C THR A 67 -0.46 -4.27 -5.15
N LEU A 68 -1.24 -4.21 -6.23
CA LEU A 68 -1.06 -5.09 -7.39
C LEU A 68 0.26 -4.84 -8.14
N LEU A 69 0.65 -3.59 -8.30
CA LEU A 69 1.89 -3.20 -8.96
C LEU A 69 3.11 -3.73 -8.19
N ASN A 70 3.16 -3.52 -6.87
CA ASN A 70 4.29 -4.00 -6.08
C ASN A 70 4.31 -5.53 -6.01
N THR A 71 3.14 -6.20 -5.93
CA THR A 71 3.06 -7.66 -6.01
C THR A 71 3.57 -8.18 -7.36
N ALA A 72 3.16 -7.55 -8.47
CA ALA A 72 3.63 -7.92 -9.80
C ALA A 72 5.16 -7.73 -9.91
N LEU A 73 5.68 -6.57 -9.48
CA LEU A 73 7.13 -6.32 -9.46
C LEU A 73 7.89 -7.31 -8.60
N TYR A 74 7.35 -7.64 -7.42
CA TYR A 74 7.92 -8.62 -6.52
C TYR A 74 8.06 -9.98 -7.22
N TRP A 75 6.97 -10.56 -7.70
CA TRP A 75 6.96 -11.90 -8.27
C TRP A 75 7.59 -12.01 -9.67
N THR A 76 7.45 -10.99 -10.51
CA THR A 76 7.91 -11.05 -11.91
C THR A 76 9.32 -10.55 -12.11
N VAL A 77 9.81 -9.68 -11.22
CA VAL A 77 11.15 -9.08 -11.36
C VAL A 77 12.02 -9.44 -10.18
N LEU A 78 11.54 -9.23 -8.95
CA LEU A 78 12.36 -9.35 -7.74
C LEU A 78 12.74 -10.81 -7.43
N VAL A 79 11.77 -11.72 -7.52
CA VAL A 79 12.00 -13.15 -7.28
C VAL A 79 12.92 -13.76 -8.34
N PRO A 80 12.68 -13.58 -9.67
CA PRO A 80 13.57 -14.13 -10.69
C PRO A 80 14.96 -13.50 -10.69
N ALA A 81 15.08 -12.22 -10.31
CA ALA A 81 16.38 -11.55 -10.20
C ALA A 81 17.15 -11.93 -8.91
N GLY A 82 16.61 -12.77 -8.03
CA GLY A 82 17.26 -13.19 -6.79
C GLY A 82 17.27 -12.13 -5.68
N HIS A 83 16.47 -11.06 -5.81
CA HIS A 83 16.39 -9.94 -4.86
C HIS A 83 15.09 -9.96 -4.02
N GLY A 84 14.23 -10.97 -4.19
CA GLY A 84 12.92 -11.07 -3.54
C GLY A 84 12.95 -11.31 -2.01
N GLY A 85 14.02 -10.98 -1.30
CA GLY A 85 14.18 -11.34 0.13
C GLY A 85 14.43 -12.83 0.36
N PHE A 86 14.44 -13.64 -0.70
CA PHE A 86 14.85 -15.04 -0.71
C PHE A 86 16.38 -15.23 -0.57
N LYS A 87 17.16 -14.18 -0.84
CA LYS A 87 18.59 -14.10 -0.55
C LYS A 87 18.82 -13.35 0.76
N ALA A 88 19.56 -13.95 1.71
CA ALA A 88 19.86 -13.33 2.99
C ALA A 88 20.75 -12.07 2.81
N PRO A 89 20.64 -11.05 3.67
CA PRO A 89 21.62 -9.98 3.73
C PRO A 89 23.00 -10.55 4.08
N GLU A 90 24.06 -10.13 3.39
CA GLU A 90 25.43 -10.43 3.81
C GLU A 90 25.73 -9.64 5.08
N ILE A 91 25.50 -10.25 6.25
CA ILE A 91 25.92 -9.68 7.53
C ILE A 91 27.44 -9.91 7.66
N PRO A 92 28.27 -8.88 7.88
CA PRO A 92 29.70 -9.04 8.06
C PRO A 92 29.98 -9.96 9.26
N SER A 93 30.56 -11.13 9.00
CA SER A 93 30.90 -12.11 10.01
C SER A 93 32.13 -11.68 10.80
N HIS A 94 31.96 -10.80 11.80
CA HIS A 94 32.96 -10.63 12.86
C HIS A 94 32.82 -11.77 13.86
N ARG A 95 33.50 -12.89 13.55
CA ARG A 95 33.56 -14.09 14.39
C ARG A 95 34.58 -13.85 15.52
N HIS A 96 34.11 -13.79 16.75
CA HIS A 96 34.97 -13.96 17.93
C HIS A 96 34.27 -14.84 18.98
N GLY A 97 34.90 -15.98 19.27
CA GLY A 97 34.81 -16.66 20.57
C GLY A 97 33.58 -17.54 20.83
N PRO A 98 33.76 -18.77 21.36
CA PRO A 98 32.69 -19.73 21.53
C PRO A 98 32.00 -19.56 22.90
N SER A 99 30.68 -19.77 22.96
CA SER A 99 29.98 -20.52 24.02
C SER A 99 28.50 -20.13 24.05
N ASN A 100 27.65 -21.16 23.96
CA ASN A 100 26.24 -21.19 24.37
C ASN A 100 25.36 -20.02 23.96
N THR A 101 24.78 -20.10 22.77
CA THR A 101 23.50 -19.43 22.52
C THR A 101 22.75 -20.17 21.42
N THR A 102 21.43 -20.24 21.56
CA THR A 102 20.42 -20.67 20.59
C THR A 102 20.51 -19.83 19.30
N GLY A 103 21.60 -19.97 18.57
CA GLY A 103 21.84 -19.32 17.29
C GLY A 103 21.24 -20.18 16.20
N ILE A 104 20.29 -19.62 15.46
CA ILE A 104 19.81 -20.15 14.19
C ILE A 104 21.02 -20.15 13.24
N PHE A 105 21.67 -21.30 13.10
CA PHE A 105 22.76 -21.49 12.15
C PHE A 105 22.12 -21.82 10.79
N TYR A 106 22.22 -20.87 9.85
CA TYR A 106 21.80 -21.00 8.46
C TYR A 106 22.80 -21.83 7.65
N ASP A 107 22.29 -22.82 6.89
CA ASP A 107 23.02 -23.74 6.04
C ASP A 107 22.76 -23.41 4.54
N PRO A 108 23.76 -22.93 3.79
CA PRO A 108 23.60 -22.41 2.43
C PRO A 108 23.20 -23.45 1.35
N GLY A 109 22.95 -24.71 1.74
CA GLY A 109 22.50 -25.80 0.86
C GLY A 109 21.01 -26.14 0.92
N LYS A 110 20.21 -25.49 1.77
CA LYS A 110 18.81 -25.88 2.02
C LYS A 110 17.77 -24.99 1.34
N GLY A 111 16.64 -25.59 0.96
CA GLY A 111 15.53 -24.90 0.33
C GLY A 111 14.74 -24.07 1.34
N LEU A 112 14.14 -22.96 0.91
CA LEU A 112 13.59 -21.90 1.78
C LEU A 112 12.33 -22.29 2.61
N PHE A 113 11.79 -23.51 2.43
CA PHE A 113 10.78 -24.10 3.31
C PHE A 113 11.38 -24.96 4.42
N GLU A 114 12.70 -25.12 4.44
CA GLU A 114 13.40 -25.97 5.41
C GLU A 114 14.08 -25.18 6.53
N GLU A 115 14.14 -23.84 6.43
CA GLU A 115 15.01 -23.04 7.29
C GLU A 115 14.28 -22.03 8.19
N ASP A 116 13.18 -21.39 7.76
CA ASP A 116 12.39 -20.46 8.59
C ASP A 116 10.95 -20.23 8.06
N ASP A 117 9.97 -20.97 8.59
CA ASP A 117 8.54 -20.88 8.21
C ASP A 117 7.97 -19.45 8.34
N ILE A 118 8.45 -18.69 9.33
CA ILE A 118 7.97 -17.32 9.62
C ILE A 118 8.34 -16.35 8.49
N LYS A 119 9.53 -16.51 7.90
CA LYS A 119 10.01 -15.64 6.82
C LYS A 119 9.22 -15.85 5.53
N ALA A 120 9.02 -17.12 5.16
CA ALA A 120 8.20 -17.48 4.00
C ALA A 120 6.74 -17.02 4.20
N PHE A 121 6.19 -17.25 5.40
CA PHE A 121 4.86 -16.77 5.76
C PHE A 121 4.73 -15.24 5.64
N SER A 122 5.69 -14.48 6.16
CA SER A 122 5.66 -13.00 6.11
C SER A 122 5.71 -12.47 4.68
N ILE A 123 6.56 -13.06 3.84
CA ILE A 123 6.68 -12.73 2.42
C ILE A 123 5.37 -13.02 1.67
N LEU A 124 4.81 -14.22 1.84
CA LEU A 124 3.57 -14.61 1.18
C LEU A 124 2.40 -13.74 1.65
N ASN A 125 2.34 -13.44 2.94
CA ASN A 125 1.30 -12.59 3.50
C ASN A 125 1.36 -11.16 2.93
N ILE A 126 2.54 -10.53 2.95
CA ILE A 126 2.72 -9.13 2.52
C ILE A 126 2.49 -8.97 1.02
N TRP A 127 2.96 -9.90 0.19
CA TRP A 127 2.94 -9.74 -1.27
C TRP A 127 1.80 -10.48 -1.96
N THR A 128 1.34 -11.61 -1.42
CA THR A 128 0.35 -12.47 -2.11
C THR A 128 -1.03 -12.32 -1.50
N ILE A 129 -1.16 -12.45 -0.18
CA ILE A 129 -2.47 -12.41 0.49
C ILE A 129 -3.11 -11.03 0.33
N THR A 130 -2.34 -9.94 0.52
CA THR A 130 -2.83 -8.57 0.30
C THR A 130 -3.33 -8.34 -1.12
N ALA A 131 -2.63 -8.85 -2.14
CA ALA A 131 -3.04 -8.75 -3.53
C ALA A 131 -4.28 -9.59 -3.85
N VAL A 132 -4.39 -10.79 -3.27
CA VAL A 132 -5.60 -11.62 -3.40
C VAL A 132 -6.80 -10.92 -2.76
N ILE A 133 -6.66 -10.30 -1.59
CA ILE A 133 -7.72 -9.52 -0.95
C ILE A 133 -8.13 -8.36 -1.86
N ALA A 134 -7.17 -7.58 -2.37
CA ALA A 134 -7.44 -6.48 -3.29
C ALA A 134 -8.14 -6.96 -4.58
N PHE A 135 -7.75 -8.10 -5.12
CA PHE A 135 -8.38 -8.69 -6.30
C PHE A 135 -9.83 -9.14 -6.02
N VAL A 136 -10.05 -9.84 -4.90
CA VAL A 136 -11.39 -10.25 -4.46
C VAL A 136 -12.28 -9.03 -4.25
N GLU A 137 -11.74 -7.95 -3.67
CA GLU A 137 -12.48 -6.71 -3.46
C GLU A 137 -12.93 -6.06 -4.77
N VAL A 138 -12.07 -6.05 -5.79
CA VAL A 138 -12.41 -5.52 -7.12
C VAL A 138 -13.50 -6.36 -7.79
N VAL A 139 -13.39 -7.70 -7.72
CA VAL A 139 -14.25 -8.62 -8.47
C VAL A 139 -15.59 -8.86 -7.78
N PHE A 140 -15.63 -8.95 -6.44
CA PHE A 140 -16.83 -9.38 -5.72
C PHE A 140 -17.48 -8.27 -4.89
N PHE A 141 -16.72 -7.34 -4.33
CA PHE A 141 -17.28 -6.29 -3.50
C PHE A 141 -17.64 -5.04 -4.31
N ASN A 142 -18.85 -4.51 -4.11
CA ASN A 142 -19.33 -3.28 -4.76
C ASN A 142 -18.70 -2.00 -4.17
N SER A 143 -17.58 -2.12 -3.46
CA SER A 143 -16.84 -1.01 -2.87
C SER A 143 -16.25 -0.12 -3.98
N ILE A 144 -15.82 -0.74 -5.09
CA ILE A 144 -15.22 -0.03 -6.22
C ILE A 144 -16.29 0.39 -7.21
N ARG A 145 -16.60 1.69 -7.28
CA ARG A 145 -17.34 2.26 -8.40
C ARG A 145 -16.40 2.62 -9.53
N ARG A 146 -16.88 2.57 -10.76
CA ARG A 146 -16.13 2.95 -11.96
C ARG A 146 -15.39 4.29 -11.78
N HIS A 147 -14.07 4.26 -12.00
CA HIS A 147 -13.20 5.43 -11.85
C HIS A 147 -13.67 6.58 -12.75
N SER A 148 -14.23 7.64 -12.17
CA SER A 148 -14.75 8.80 -12.91
C SER A 148 -14.34 10.09 -12.20
N PRO A 149 -13.69 11.05 -12.90
CA PRO A 149 -13.22 10.97 -14.29
C PRO A 149 -11.96 10.08 -14.43
N VAL A 150 -11.89 9.29 -15.51
CA VAL A 150 -10.77 8.36 -15.77
C VAL A 150 -9.43 9.10 -15.88
N VAL A 151 -9.42 10.24 -16.59
CA VAL A 151 -8.21 11.06 -16.79
C VAL A 151 -7.64 11.53 -15.45
N GLY A 152 -8.50 11.93 -14.51
CA GLY A 152 -8.08 12.35 -13.17
C GLY A 152 -7.39 11.22 -12.41
N HIS A 153 -7.91 9.99 -12.52
CA HIS A 153 -7.29 8.82 -11.89
C HIS A 153 -5.98 8.42 -12.57
N VAL A 154 -5.87 8.50 -13.89
CA VAL A 154 -4.60 8.25 -14.61
C VAL A 154 -3.52 9.23 -14.13
N VAL A 155 -3.80 10.54 -14.21
CA VAL A 155 -2.85 11.58 -13.82
C VAL A 155 -2.50 11.47 -12.34
N GLY A 156 -3.50 11.32 -11.47
CA GLY A 156 -3.28 11.20 -10.03
C GLY A 156 -2.44 9.99 -9.67
N THR A 157 -2.62 8.84 -10.35
CA THR A 157 -1.82 7.64 -10.09
C THR A 157 -0.39 7.84 -10.56
N MET A 158 -0.16 8.45 -11.73
CA MET A 158 1.20 8.76 -12.19
C MET A 158 1.93 9.71 -11.23
N VAL A 159 1.24 10.75 -10.75
CA VAL A 159 1.77 11.68 -9.74
C VAL A 159 2.07 10.93 -8.44
N ALA A 160 1.16 10.08 -7.96
CA ALA A 160 1.38 9.26 -6.77
C ALA A 160 2.59 8.33 -6.93
N SER A 161 2.75 7.69 -8.09
CA SER A 161 3.91 6.84 -8.39
C SER A 161 5.21 7.64 -8.38
N GLY A 162 5.22 8.86 -8.94
CA GLY A 162 6.35 9.77 -8.85
C GLY A 162 6.68 10.17 -7.42
N LEU A 163 5.67 10.51 -6.61
CA LEU A 163 5.82 10.80 -5.18
C LEU A 163 6.36 9.60 -4.41
N TYR A 164 5.95 8.38 -4.76
CA TYR A 164 6.46 7.15 -4.14
C TYR A 164 7.95 6.95 -4.42
N LEU A 165 8.41 7.21 -5.65
CA LEU A 165 9.83 7.18 -5.99
C LEU A 165 10.62 8.30 -5.29
N ALA A 166 10.05 9.50 -5.20
CA ALA A 166 10.64 10.60 -4.44
C ALA A 166 10.77 10.24 -2.95
N TRP A 167 9.74 9.62 -2.38
CA TRP A 167 9.75 9.11 -1.01
C TRP A 167 10.83 8.04 -0.79
N ALA A 168 10.97 7.09 -1.73
CA ALA A 168 12.04 6.09 -1.68
C ALA A 168 13.44 6.73 -1.73
N SER A 169 13.58 7.84 -2.49
CA SER A 169 14.84 8.61 -2.56
C SER A 169 15.15 9.34 -1.25
N ILE A 170 14.13 9.87 -0.57
CA ILE A 170 14.28 10.44 0.78
C ILE A 170 14.66 9.34 1.78
N GLY A 171 14.03 8.17 1.70
CA GLY A 171 14.37 7.02 2.52
C GLY A 171 15.85 6.64 2.41
N LYS A 172 16.39 6.66 1.19
CA LYS A 172 17.82 6.43 0.93
C LYS A 172 18.71 7.46 1.63
N LEU A 173 18.33 8.74 1.69
CA LEU A 173 19.11 9.74 2.43
C LEU A 173 19.17 9.46 3.94
N ALA A 174 18.13 8.81 4.49
CA ALA A 174 18.05 8.49 5.91
C ALA A 174 18.73 7.16 6.27
N THR A 175 18.65 6.15 5.40
CA THR A 175 19.13 4.79 5.69
C THR A 175 20.41 4.41 4.93
N ASP A 176 20.87 5.25 4.00
CA ASP A 176 21.94 4.99 3.02
C ASP A 176 21.68 3.79 2.08
N HIS A 177 20.48 3.22 2.13
CA HIS A 177 20.09 2.05 1.34
C HIS A 177 18.87 2.36 0.46
N TRP A 178 18.87 1.87 -0.77
CA TRP A 178 17.73 1.99 -1.68
C TRP A 178 16.62 1.02 -1.29
N GLY A 179 15.44 1.56 -0.96
CA GLY A 179 14.25 0.74 -0.64
C GLY A 179 13.67 0.00 -1.86
N LEU A 180 14.00 0.42 -3.08
CA LEU A 180 13.60 -0.23 -4.32
C LEU A 180 14.87 -0.63 -5.09
N PHE A 181 15.00 -1.94 -5.37
CA PHE A 181 16.21 -2.50 -5.99
C PHE A 181 16.58 -1.83 -7.32
N PHE A 182 15.58 -1.48 -8.13
CA PHE A 182 15.79 -0.91 -9.46
C PHE A 182 16.25 0.55 -9.43
N LEU A 183 16.20 1.21 -8.26
CA LEU A 183 16.76 2.54 -8.06
C LEU A 183 18.26 2.50 -7.74
N ASP A 184 18.83 1.35 -7.38
CA ASP A 184 20.25 1.21 -7.12
C ASP A 184 21.04 1.05 -8.44
N PRO A 185 21.88 2.03 -8.82
CA PRO A 185 22.69 1.94 -10.03
C PRO A 185 23.62 0.72 -10.00
N LYS A 186 24.09 0.30 -8.81
CA LYS A 186 25.00 -0.85 -8.67
C LYS A 186 24.30 -2.16 -9.03
N LEU A 187 23.04 -2.31 -8.62
CA LEU A 187 22.21 -3.48 -8.96
C LEU A 187 21.73 -3.44 -10.42
N MET A 188 21.66 -2.26 -11.03
CA MET A 188 21.25 -2.06 -12.42
C MET A 188 22.43 -2.04 -13.41
N GLY A 189 23.51 -2.78 -13.11
CA GLY A 189 24.67 -2.91 -13.99
C GLY A 189 25.59 -1.69 -14.01
N ASN A 190 25.69 -0.99 -12.89
CA ASN A 190 26.45 0.26 -12.72
C ASN A 190 26.00 1.41 -13.64
N SER A 191 24.73 1.38 -14.07
CA SER A 191 24.15 2.37 -14.99
C SER A 191 23.05 3.17 -14.32
N THR A 192 23.33 4.44 -14.05
CA THR A 192 22.31 5.40 -13.58
C THR A 192 21.18 5.55 -14.59
N GLY A 193 21.47 5.43 -15.90
CA GLY A 193 20.47 5.47 -16.96
C GLY A 193 19.47 4.31 -16.89
N ALA A 194 19.95 3.10 -16.57
CA ALA A 194 19.09 1.93 -16.41
C ALA A 194 18.18 2.06 -15.17
N ALA A 195 18.70 2.59 -14.06
CA ALA A 195 17.91 2.86 -12.87
C ALA A 195 16.80 3.90 -13.11
N VAL A 196 17.12 4.99 -13.82
CA VAL A 196 16.15 6.01 -14.22
C VAL A 196 15.10 5.42 -15.17
N ALA A 197 15.52 4.63 -16.17
CA ALA A 197 14.60 3.98 -17.10
C ALA A 197 13.62 3.04 -16.39
N ALA A 198 14.08 2.29 -15.39
CA ALA A 198 13.21 1.44 -14.58
C ALA A 198 12.24 2.26 -13.70
N GLY A 199 12.68 3.40 -13.16
CA GLY A 199 11.80 4.35 -12.48
C GLY A 199 10.70 4.90 -13.40
N VAL A 200 11.03 5.26 -14.64
CA VAL A 200 10.03 5.64 -15.66
C VAL A 200 9.10 4.47 -15.97
N GLY A 201 9.65 3.26 -16.13
CA GLY A 201 8.88 2.04 -16.32
C GLY A 201 7.88 1.79 -15.18
N PHE A 202 8.27 2.03 -13.93
CA PHE A 202 7.38 1.94 -12.76
C PHE A 202 6.19 2.91 -12.86
N VAL A 203 6.45 4.16 -13.23
CA VAL A 203 5.39 5.18 -13.40
C VAL A 203 4.45 4.83 -14.55
N VAL A 204 4.98 4.26 -15.65
CA VAL A 204 4.19 3.82 -16.81
C VAL A 204 3.41 2.52 -16.52
N ALA A 205 3.91 1.65 -15.65
CA ALA A 205 3.21 0.43 -15.25
C ALA A 205 1.95 0.72 -14.42
N ALA A 206 1.93 1.79 -13.64
CA ALA A 206 0.79 2.15 -12.80
C ALA A 206 -0.54 2.37 -13.58
N PRO A 207 -0.60 3.13 -14.70
CA PRO A 207 -1.81 3.25 -15.51
C PRO A 207 -2.17 1.96 -16.27
N ILE A 208 -1.23 1.05 -16.52
CA ILE A 208 -1.54 -0.29 -17.09
C ILE A 208 -2.38 -1.08 -16.09
N ILE A 209 -1.97 -1.12 -14.82
CA ILE A 209 -2.73 -1.75 -13.74
C ILE A 209 -4.10 -1.06 -13.54
N LEU A 210 -4.15 0.28 -13.63
CA LEU A 210 -5.43 1.02 -13.59
C LEU A 210 -6.38 0.56 -14.70
N THR A 211 -5.86 0.33 -15.92
CA THR A 211 -6.66 -0.15 -17.06
C THR A 211 -7.19 -1.55 -16.81
N TYR A 212 -6.36 -2.44 -16.27
CA TYR A 212 -6.76 -3.78 -15.85
C TYR A 212 -7.90 -3.74 -14.81
N LEU A 213 -7.73 -2.93 -13.76
CA LEU A 213 -8.76 -2.74 -12.73
C LEU A 213 -10.06 -2.18 -13.33
N HIS A 214 -9.96 -1.19 -14.22
CA HIS A 214 -11.14 -0.64 -14.90
C HIS A 214 -11.90 -1.71 -15.71
N GLY A 215 -11.18 -2.61 -16.38
CA GLY A 215 -11.76 -3.74 -17.10
C GLY A 215 -12.47 -4.74 -16.19
N LEU A 216 -11.85 -5.11 -15.07
CA LEU A 216 -12.47 -6.00 -14.08
C LEU A 216 -13.73 -5.41 -13.48
N THR A 217 -13.71 -4.12 -13.11
CA THR A 217 -14.88 -3.43 -12.57
C THR A 217 -16.01 -3.38 -13.61
N ALA A 218 -15.70 -3.09 -14.88
CA ALA A 218 -16.71 -3.07 -15.95
C ALA A 218 -17.32 -4.46 -16.19
N MET A 219 -16.52 -5.52 -16.15
CA MET A 219 -17.02 -6.90 -16.28
C MET A 219 -17.95 -7.27 -15.12
N ARG A 220 -17.57 -6.94 -13.88
CA ARG A 220 -18.42 -7.16 -12.71
C ARG A 220 -19.73 -6.40 -12.83
N GLU A 221 -19.67 -5.11 -13.16
CA GLU A 221 -20.87 -4.26 -13.36
C GLU A 221 -21.81 -4.87 -14.41
N ALA A 222 -21.28 -5.35 -15.53
CA ALA A 222 -22.06 -6.02 -16.58
C ALA A 222 -22.75 -7.30 -16.08
N ILE A 223 -22.05 -8.14 -15.30
CA ILE A 223 -22.62 -9.35 -14.71
C ILE A 223 -23.74 -8.99 -13.73
N THR A 224 -23.51 -8.01 -12.85
CA THR A 224 -24.51 -7.59 -11.86
C THR A 224 -25.72 -6.87 -12.46
N ALA A 225 -25.58 -6.23 -13.61
CA ALA A 225 -26.67 -5.56 -14.31
C ALA A 225 -27.55 -6.52 -15.13
N SER A 226 -27.06 -7.73 -15.40
CA SER A 226 -27.78 -8.76 -16.16
C SER A 226 -28.77 -9.58 -15.32
N HIS A 227 -28.87 -9.30 -14.02
CA HIS A 227 -29.61 -10.08 -13.03
C HIS A 227 -30.61 -9.23 -12.26
#